data_AF-A0A1R2D4H2-F1
#
_entry.id   AF-A0A1R2D4H2-F1
#
_cell.length_a   1.000
_cell.length_b   1.000
_cell.length_c   1.000
_cell.angle_alpha   90.00
_cell.angle_beta   90.00
_cell.angle_gamma   90.00
#
_symmetry.space_group_name_H-M   'P 1'
#
loop_
_entity.id
_entity.type
_entity.pdbx_description
1 polymer ?
#
loop_
_entity_poly.entity_id
_entity_poly.type
_entity_poly.pdbx_seq_one_letter_code
_entity_poly.pdbx_strand_id
1 'polypeptide(L)'
;MEILGESKMEMRNSKFLNTFDAEKLRRKREEGLIELRKQKRNQQVSRKRALQQEGGKKVEEPLVKCYEFFEFDLSLISKELAEQCPELVKIELQNAERLQILIEHIEALEEIMALLHPIQTLRKILSCDGTPPLQFIMNSGISSKLISLLSCQYLPLQTESMWCVLNLATGPSHIVKMLMDQDVIEQLKAVLTSNNPELLELCVWCIGNLAGDSVDTRDKLTELVPQLTELIKKVSIDKWKNIIWALSNLCRGKPLPEREITQQILSIVPTILRINDEDSLADCCWALSYISDGDNQRIQDIIDLGILETLIQILGKDSEKVTIPCLRTLGNIVTGNEDQTQKVLNLGFVDRIATFLISKKVSIKREALWTLSNITAGSDEQINLVLSHPCVISAVECLKDPDFEIKKEALWTISNATHAKSPSLVLKVIELGAFPLLCDILDMKDSKILLVVLEAINNLLRAGNAAFSSDQEVKNNEVALKFDEIGGLSKMEELQEHPNTKIYKKVIEIMDEHYGLIEVTDENEPPQPQRFSFN
;
A
#
# COMPACT_ATOMS: atom_id res chain seq x y z
N MET A 1 8.35 30.95 -15.68
CA MET A 1 9.15 30.19 -14.72
C MET A 1 8.19 29.30 -13.97
N GLU A 2 8.01 28.09 -14.46
CA GLU A 2 7.10 27.10 -13.89
C GLU A 2 7.70 26.57 -12.59
N ILE A 3 7.10 26.97 -11.47
CA ILE A 3 7.28 26.24 -10.21
C ILE A 3 6.40 25.01 -10.37
N LEU A 4 7.01 23.88 -10.74
CA LEU A 4 6.39 22.57 -10.57
C LEU A 4 6.01 22.46 -9.09
N GLY A 5 4.70 22.49 -8.81
CA GLY A 5 4.18 22.41 -7.45
C GLY A 5 4.55 21.06 -6.85
N GLU A 6 5.53 21.07 -5.95
CA GLU A 6 5.88 19.91 -5.11
C GLU A 6 4.62 19.36 -4.43
N SER A 7 4.52 18.04 -4.33
CA SER A 7 3.37 17.40 -3.67
C SER A 7 3.31 17.81 -2.19
N LYS A 8 2.11 17.92 -1.60
CA LYS A 8 1.98 18.14 -0.15
C LYS A 8 2.66 17.03 0.67
N MET A 9 2.78 15.83 0.11
CA MET A 9 3.54 14.73 0.71
C MET A 9 5.05 15.00 0.70
N GLU A 10 5.58 15.59 -0.38
CA GLU A 10 6.97 16.01 -0.46
C GLU A 10 7.25 17.18 0.49
N MET A 11 6.32 18.12 0.65
CA MET A 11 6.40 19.17 1.67
C MET A 11 6.37 18.62 3.11
N ARG A 12 5.55 17.58 3.37
CA ARG A 12 5.57 16.84 4.64
C ARG A 12 6.92 16.14 4.89
N ASN A 13 7.59 15.69 3.83
CA ASN A 13 8.88 15.00 3.90
C ASN A 13 10.11 15.95 3.87
N SER A 14 10.06 17.08 3.17
CA SER A 14 11.17 18.05 3.08
C SER A 14 11.32 18.82 4.38
N LYS A 15 10.21 19.08 5.08
CA LYS A 15 10.17 19.59 6.46
C LYS A 15 10.71 18.60 7.50
N PHE A 16 10.98 17.35 7.14
CA PHE A 16 11.51 16.31 8.03
C PHE A 16 13.03 16.36 8.26
N LEU A 17 13.73 17.40 7.78
CA LEU A 17 15.18 17.59 7.96
C LEU A 17 16.03 16.40 7.45
N ASN A 18 16.33 16.38 6.13
CA ASN A 18 17.50 15.81 5.43
C ASN A 18 18.36 14.72 6.12
N THR A 19 17.75 13.79 6.83
CA THR A 19 18.38 12.64 7.46
C THR A 19 17.31 11.56 7.52
N PHE A 20 17.59 10.40 6.93
CA PHE A 20 16.68 9.28 6.67
C PHE A 20 15.94 9.34 5.33
N ASP A 21 16.37 8.46 4.42
CA ASP A 21 15.71 8.10 3.17
C ASP A 21 14.33 7.48 3.48
N ALA A 22 13.33 8.35 3.58
CA ALA A 22 11.93 8.00 3.84
C ALA A 22 11.38 7.06 2.76
N GLU A 23 11.89 7.19 1.53
CA GLU A 23 11.56 6.33 0.41
C GLU A 23 12.09 4.91 0.61
N LYS A 24 13.30 4.74 1.13
CA LYS A 24 13.87 3.42 1.50
C LYS A 24 13.15 2.76 2.67
N LEU A 25 12.67 3.53 3.65
CA LEU A 25 11.85 3.00 4.76
C LEU A 25 10.42 2.69 4.33
N ARG A 26 9.86 3.45 3.39
CA ARG A 26 8.59 3.17 2.74
C ARG A 26 8.72 1.90 1.89
N ARG A 27 9.79 1.78 1.10
CA ARG A 27 10.14 0.61 0.30
C ARG A 27 10.32 -0.64 1.16
N LYS A 28 11.03 -0.57 2.30
CA LYS A 28 11.12 -1.70 3.24
C LYS A 28 9.78 -2.09 3.86
N ARG A 29 8.91 -1.12 4.18
CA ARG A 29 7.55 -1.39 4.67
C ARG A 29 6.66 -2.00 3.58
N GLU A 30 6.78 -1.50 2.35
CA GLU A 30 6.11 -2.05 1.18
C GLU A 30 6.60 -3.46 0.89
N GLU A 31 7.91 -3.74 0.91
CA GLU A 31 8.51 -5.06 0.73
C GLU A 31 8.02 -6.05 1.80
N GLY A 32 8.03 -5.67 3.09
CA GLY A 32 7.51 -6.52 4.16
C GLY A 32 6.00 -6.76 4.08
N LEU A 33 5.21 -5.74 3.68
CA LEU A 33 3.78 -5.89 3.41
C LEU A 33 3.51 -6.72 2.15
N ILE A 34 4.36 -6.62 1.13
CA ILE A 34 4.31 -7.43 -0.08
C ILE A 34 4.53 -8.89 0.30
N GLU A 35 5.51 -9.19 1.15
CA GLU A 35 5.83 -10.55 1.57
C GLU A 35 4.70 -11.18 2.43
N LEU A 36 4.16 -10.44 3.39
CA LEU A 36 2.96 -10.85 4.14
C LEU A 36 1.74 -11.05 3.23
N ARG A 37 1.56 -10.21 2.20
CA ARG A 37 0.50 -10.37 1.20
C ARG A 37 0.78 -11.53 0.25
N LYS A 38 2.03 -11.84 -0.09
CA LYS A 38 2.43 -13.03 -0.86
C LYS A 38 2.05 -14.29 -0.09
N GLN A 39 2.35 -14.34 1.21
CA GLN A 39 1.91 -15.44 2.09
C GLN A 39 0.38 -15.56 2.15
N LYS A 40 -0.34 -14.44 2.32
CA LYS A 40 -1.82 -14.44 2.29
C LYS A 40 -2.40 -14.81 0.92
N ARG A 41 -1.76 -14.42 -0.18
CA ARG A 41 -2.12 -14.81 -1.55
C ARG A 41 -1.96 -16.32 -1.71
N ASN A 42 -0.84 -16.88 -1.27
CA ASN A 42 -0.61 -18.32 -1.27
C ASN A 42 -1.70 -19.03 -0.47
N GLN A 43 -2.04 -18.53 0.72
CA GLN A 43 -3.14 -19.08 1.53
C GLN A 43 -4.52 -18.93 0.88
N GLN A 44 -4.81 -17.82 0.20
CA GLN A 44 -6.08 -17.62 -0.53
C GLN A 44 -6.17 -18.50 -1.77
N VAL A 45 -5.06 -18.71 -2.48
CA VAL A 45 -4.96 -19.67 -3.58
C VAL A 45 -5.16 -21.08 -3.04
N SER A 46 -4.51 -21.47 -1.93
CA SER A 46 -4.78 -22.76 -1.26
C SER A 46 -6.25 -22.90 -0.86
N ARG A 47 -6.90 -21.82 -0.38
CA ARG A 47 -8.35 -21.84 -0.10
C ARG A 47 -9.19 -21.96 -1.36
N LYS A 48 -8.82 -21.31 -2.47
CA LYS A 48 -9.51 -21.47 -3.76
C LYS A 48 -9.35 -22.88 -4.32
N ARG A 49 -8.16 -23.50 -4.16
CA ARG A 49 -7.90 -24.91 -4.50
C ARG A 49 -8.82 -25.84 -3.69
N ALA A 50 -8.94 -25.60 -2.38
CA ALA A 50 -9.82 -26.35 -1.50
C ALA A 50 -11.33 -26.14 -1.79
N LEU A 51 -11.74 -24.96 -2.25
CA LEU A 51 -13.15 -24.68 -2.59
C LEU A 51 -13.57 -25.28 -3.95
N GLN A 52 -12.62 -25.57 -4.83
CA GLN A 52 -12.86 -26.28 -6.09
C GLN A 52 -12.85 -27.81 -5.93
N GLN A 53 -12.50 -28.31 -4.74
CA GLN A 53 -12.49 -29.73 -4.38
C GLN A 53 -13.33 -29.92 -3.10
N GLU A 54 -14.65 -30.12 -3.21
CA GLU A 54 -15.46 -30.42 -2.01
C GLU A 54 -14.98 -31.72 -1.34
N GLY A 55 -14.47 -31.64 -0.10
CA GLY A 55 -14.13 -32.80 0.74
C GLY A 55 -12.96 -32.58 1.72
N GLY A 56 -13.18 -31.86 2.83
CA GLY A 56 -12.07 -31.31 3.63
C GLY A 56 -11.30 -32.24 4.58
N LYS A 57 -10.22 -31.73 5.18
CA LYS A 57 -9.96 -31.61 6.63
C LYS A 57 -8.59 -30.96 6.88
N LYS A 58 -8.51 -30.11 7.91
CA LYS A 58 -7.29 -29.46 8.39
C LYS A 58 -6.47 -30.41 9.29
N VAL A 59 -5.15 -30.39 9.15
CA VAL A 59 -4.19 -30.86 10.17
C VAL A 59 -3.01 -29.88 10.24
N GLU A 60 -2.56 -29.60 11.47
CA GLU A 60 -1.44 -28.69 11.82
C GLU A 60 -0.05 -29.33 11.58
N GLU A 61 0.94 -28.47 11.31
CA GLU A 61 2.35 -28.80 11.03
C GLU A 61 3.17 -29.18 12.27
N PRO A 62 4.25 -29.95 12.06
CA PRO A 62 5.55 -29.57 12.61
C PRO A 62 6.72 -29.57 11.60
N LEU A 63 7.81 -28.91 12.03
CA LEU A 63 9.00 -28.45 11.32
C LEU A 63 9.96 -29.51 10.70
N VAL A 64 10.45 -29.19 9.49
CA VAL A 64 11.80 -29.44 8.86
C VAL A 64 12.15 -30.84 8.29
N LYS A 65 12.25 -30.91 6.94
CA LYS A 65 13.44 -31.33 6.12
C LYS A 65 13.12 -31.23 4.61
N CYS A 66 14.06 -30.75 3.80
CA CYS A 66 13.95 -30.55 2.34
C CYS A 66 13.87 -31.86 1.53
N TYR A 67 12.73 -32.54 1.61
CA TYR A 67 12.20 -33.32 0.49
C TYR A 67 10.89 -32.63 0.11
N GLU A 68 10.64 -32.37 -1.18
CA GLU A 68 9.31 -31.96 -1.63
C GLU A 68 8.34 -33.09 -1.28
N PHE A 69 7.71 -33.05 -0.10
CA PHE A 69 6.65 -33.97 0.29
C PHE A 69 5.40 -33.59 -0.49
N PHE A 70 5.35 -33.98 -1.76
CA PHE A 70 4.14 -33.96 -2.57
C PHE A 70 3.54 -35.36 -2.61
N GLU A 71 2.21 -35.40 -2.63
CA GLU A 71 1.47 -36.64 -2.71
C GLU A 71 1.09 -36.94 -4.16
N PHE A 72 1.50 -38.11 -4.66
CA PHE A 72 1.05 -38.62 -5.95
C PHE A 72 0.28 -39.93 -5.72
N ASP A 73 -0.98 -39.76 -5.34
CA ASP A 73 -1.93 -40.86 -5.16
C ASP A 73 -2.30 -41.50 -6.50
N LEU A 74 -2.39 -42.83 -6.50
CA LEU A 74 -2.89 -43.64 -7.63
C LEU A 74 -4.31 -43.24 -8.04
N SER A 75 -5.12 -42.68 -7.13
CA SER A 75 -6.45 -42.15 -7.45
C SER A 75 -6.45 -41.02 -8.48
N LEU A 76 -5.29 -40.35 -8.69
CA LEU A 76 -5.13 -39.28 -9.67
C LEU A 76 -4.93 -39.80 -11.11
N ILE A 77 -4.60 -41.08 -11.26
CA ILE A 77 -4.33 -41.74 -12.55
C ILE A 77 -5.65 -42.24 -13.14
N SER A 78 -5.99 -41.79 -14.35
CA SER A 78 -7.19 -42.30 -15.04
C SER A 78 -6.98 -43.71 -15.58
N LYS A 79 -8.07 -44.41 -15.92
CA LYS A 79 -7.97 -45.75 -16.52
C LYS A 79 -7.21 -45.72 -17.84
N GLU A 80 -7.47 -44.71 -18.64
CA GLU A 80 -6.83 -44.48 -19.94
C GLU A 80 -5.33 -44.24 -19.78
N LEU A 81 -4.92 -43.43 -18.78
CA LEU A 81 -3.49 -43.24 -18.48
C LEU A 81 -2.82 -44.52 -17.96
N ALA A 82 -3.52 -45.30 -17.14
CA ALA A 82 -3.00 -46.58 -16.66
C ALA A 82 -2.81 -47.60 -17.79
N GLU A 83 -3.66 -47.57 -18.82
CA GLU A 83 -3.51 -48.39 -20.03
C GLU A 83 -2.36 -47.88 -20.93
N GLN A 84 -2.21 -46.55 -21.06
CA GLN A 84 -1.14 -45.92 -21.85
C GLN A 84 0.24 -46.09 -21.22
N CYS A 85 0.34 -46.04 -19.89
CA CYS A 85 1.58 -46.17 -19.13
C CYS A 85 1.37 -47.06 -17.88
N PRO A 86 1.38 -48.39 -18.05
CA PRO A 86 1.17 -49.35 -16.95
C PRO A 86 2.21 -49.26 -15.84
N GLU A 87 3.35 -48.63 -16.10
CA GLU A 87 4.40 -48.47 -15.09
C GLU A 87 3.99 -47.52 -13.96
N LEU A 88 3.13 -46.53 -14.24
CA LEU A 88 2.68 -45.54 -13.25
C LEU A 88 1.88 -46.15 -12.09
N VAL A 89 1.22 -47.28 -12.32
CA VAL A 89 0.36 -47.94 -11.32
C VAL A 89 1.10 -48.94 -10.42
N LYS A 90 2.42 -49.09 -10.60
CA LYS A 90 3.25 -49.94 -9.72
C LYS A 90 3.24 -49.34 -8.29
N ILE A 91 2.74 -50.13 -7.34
CA ILE A 91 2.56 -49.73 -5.92
C ILE A 91 3.90 -49.41 -5.26
N GLU A 92 4.98 -50.03 -5.73
CA GLU A 92 6.34 -49.91 -5.17
C GLU A 92 7.01 -48.55 -5.46
N LEU A 93 6.50 -47.78 -6.44
CA LEU A 93 7.11 -46.51 -6.85
C LEU A 93 6.95 -45.44 -5.78
N GLN A 94 8.03 -44.71 -5.51
CA GLN A 94 7.97 -43.47 -4.74
C GLN A 94 7.31 -42.35 -5.57
N ASN A 95 6.76 -41.33 -4.91
CA ASN A 95 6.06 -40.23 -5.58
C ASN A 95 6.94 -39.51 -6.61
N ALA A 96 8.22 -39.27 -6.30
CA ALA A 96 9.18 -38.64 -7.20
C ALA A 96 9.48 -39.51 -8.44
N GLU A 97 9.67 -40.82 -8.25
CA GLU A 97 9.91 -41.77 -9.35
C GLU A 97 8.68 -41.86 -10.25
N ARG A 98 7.48 -41.94 -9.66
CA ARG A 98 6.22 -41.96 -10.39
C ARG A 98 6.01 -40.67 -11.19
N LEU A 99 6.35 -39.51 -10.62
CA LEU A 99 6.29 -38.24 -11.34
C LEU A 99 7.30 -38.18 -12.49
N GLN A 100 8.52 -38.68 -12.27
CA GLN A 100 9.53 -38.75 -13.33
C GLN A 100 9.04 -39.60 -14.51
N ILE A 101 8.49 -40.79 -14.24
CA ILE A 101 7.89 -41.67 -15.28
C ILE A 101 6.76 -40.95 -16.01
N LEU A 102 5.89 -40.22 -15.30
CA LEU A 102 4.81 -39.45 -15.92
C LEU A 102 5.36 -38.39 -16.88
N ILE A 103 6.41 -37.66 -16.47
CA ILE A 103 7.04 -36.63 -17.29
C ILE A 103 7.69 -37.25 -18.53
N GLU A 104 8.49 -38.30 -18.37
CA GLU A 104 9.11 -39.01 -19.49
C GLU A 104 8.07 -39.55 -20.47
N HIS A 105 6.95 -40.09 -19.96
CA HIS A 105 5.84 -40.51 -20.79
C HIS A 105 5.22 -39.34 -21.55
N ILE A 106 4.96 -38.21 -20.90
CA ILE A 106 4.45 -37.00 -21.57
C ILE A 106 5.42 -36.57 -22.66
N GLU A 107 6.73 -36.54 -22.40
CA GLU A 107 7.75 -36.10 -23.36
C GLU A 107 7.81 -37.00 -24.59
N ALA A 108 7.70 -38.32 -24.41
CA ALA A 108 7.73 -39.31 -25.48
C ALA A 108 6.48 -39.30 -26.38
N LEU A 109 5.35 -38.75 -25.92
CA LEU A 109 4.12 -38.66 -26.71
C LEU A 109 4.19 -37.54 -27.76
N GLU A 110 4.01 -37.93 -29.02
CA GLU A 110 3.88 -37.01 -30.17
C GLU A 110 2.42 -36.71 -30.53
N GLU A 111 1.50 -37.65 -30.29
CA GLU A 111 0.08 -37.49 -30.61
C GLU A 111 -0.60 -36.55 -29.61
N ILE A 112 -1.15 -35.44 -30.11
CA ILE A 112 -1.82 -34.40 -29.31
C ILE A 112 -2.93 -34.98 -28.42
N MET A 113 -3.74 -35.89 -28.96
CA MET A 113 -4.88 -36.45 -28.22
C MET A 113 -4.43 -37.36 -27.06
N ALA A 114 -3.31 -38.06 -27.22
CA ALA A 114 -2.76 -38.94 -26.19
C ALA A 114 -2.23 -38.16 -24.97
N LEU A 115 -1.89 -36.87 -25.14
CA LEU A 115 -1.37 -36.03 -24.06
C LEU A 115 -2.43 -35.65 -23.01
N LEU A 116 -3.73 -35.77 -23.32
CA LEU A 116 -4.78 -35.24 -22.45
C LEU A 116 -4.73 -35.83 -21.03
N HIS A 117 -4.77 -37.16 -20.90
CA HIS A 117 -4.81 -37.82 -19.60
C HIS A 117 -3.52 -37.66 -18.79
N PRO A 118 -2.31 -37.81 -19.38
CA PRO A 118 -1.07 -37.49 -18.70
C PRO A 118 -1.01 -36.04 -18.17
N ILE A 119 -1.38 -35.05 -18.99
CA ILE A 119 -1.37 -33.63 -18.60
C ILE A 119 -2.43 -33.33 -17.53
N GLN A 120 -3.61 -33.95 -17.62
CA GLN A 120 -4.63 -33.88 -16.58
C GLN A 120 -4.12 -34.39 -15.22
N THR A 121 -3.41 -35.51 -15.22
CA THR A 121 -2.79 -36.05 -13.99
C THR A 121 -1.71 -35.11 -13.47
N LEU A 122 -0.85 -34.56 -14.34
CA LEU A 122 0.15 -33.57 -13.95
C LEU A 122 -0.49 -32.31 -13.34
N ARG A 123 -1.57 -31.79 -13.94
CA ARG A 123 -2.35 -30.67 -13.41
C ARG A 123 -2.90 -30.96 -12.03
N LYS A 124 -3.44 -32.17 -11.80
CA LYS A 124 -3.96 -32.58 -10.49
C LYS A 124 -2.85 -32.58 -9.44
N ILE A 125 -1.68 -33.15 -9.74
CA ILE A 125 -0.51 -33.14 -8.85
C ILE A 125 -0.09 -31.71 -8.48
N LEU A 126 -0.06 -30.81 -9.46
CA LEU A 126 0.22 -29.38 -9.25
C LEU A 126 -0.86 -28.65 -8.44
N SER A 127 -2.06 -29.22 -8.34
CA SER A 127 -3.21 -28.66 -7.65
C SER A 127 -3.47 -29.28 -6.27
N CYS A 128 -2.75 -30.35 -5.89
CA CYS A 128 -2.93 -31.05 -4.63
C CYS A 128 -2.66 -30.16 -3.41
N ASP A 129 -3.37 -30.44 -2.31
CA ASP A 129 -3.15 -29.80 -1.02
C ASP A 129 -1.81 -30.26 -0.43
N GLY A 130 -0.83 -29.37 -0.38
CA GLY A 130 0.53 -29.67 0.04
C GLY A 130 1.55 -28.73 -0.58
N THR A 131 2.83 -29.13 -0.60
CA THR A 131 3.87 -28.44 -1.36
C THR A 131 3.94 -29.07 -2.76
N PRO A 132 3.37 -28.44 -3.81
CA PRO A 132 3.46 -28.98 -5.16
C PRO A 132 4.93 -29.04 -5.62
N PRO A 133 5.31 -30.00 -6.47
CA PRO A 133 6.70 -30.24 -6.89
C PRO A 133 7.16 -29.24 -7.96
N LEU A 134 7.00 -27.94 -7.72
CA LEU A 134 7.20 -26.89 -8.73
C LEU A 134 8.65 -26.86 -9.23
N GLN A 135 9.63 -27.01 -8.33
CA GLN A 135 11.04 -27.01 -8.73
C GLN A 135 11.38 -28.25 -9.55
N PHE A 136 10.85 -29.42 -9.18
CA PHE A 136 10.99 -30.64 -9.97
C PHE A 136 10.45 -30.46 -11.39
N ILE A 137 9.23 -29.92 -11.54
CA ILE A 137 8.61 -29.65 -12.85
C ILE A 137 9.48 -28.69 -13.67
N MET A 138 9.95 -27.59 -13.08
CA MET A 138 10.79 -26.64 -13.80
C MET A 138 12.14 -27.25 -14.22
N ASN A 139 12.76 -28.07 -13.36
CA ASN A 139 14.05 -28.71 -13.65
C ASN A 139 13.95 -29.82 -14.71
N SER A 140 12.80 -30.48 -14.81
CA SER A 140 12.59 -31.53 -15.81
C SER A 140 12.51 -31.00 -17.25
N GLY A 141 12.25 -29.71 -17.44
CA GLY A 141 12.07 -29.09 -18.77
C GLY A 141 10.64 -29.20 -19.33
N ILE A 142 9.75 -29.97 -18.70
CA ILE A 142 8.37 -30.18 -19.17
C ILE A 142 7.55 -28.88 -19.26
N SER A 143 7.93 -27.83 -18.51
CA SER A 143 7.29 -26.50 -18.60
C SER A 143 7.29 -25.95 -20.02
N SER A 144 8.36 -26.20 -20.79
CA SER A 144 8.46 -25.74 -22.18
C SER A 144 7.40 -26.41 -23.07
N LYS A 145 7.20 -27.73 -22.90
CA LYS A 145 6.14 -28.49 -23.57
C LYS A 145 4.76 -27.98 -23.15
N LEU A 146 4.52 -27.76 -21.86
CA LEU A 146 3.26 -27.18 -21.35
C LEU A 146 2.93 -25.82 -21.98
N ILE A 147 3.91 -24.92 -22.09
CA ILE A 147 3.76 -23.61 -22.72
C ILE A 147 3.48 -23.76 -24.22
N SER A 148 4.18 -24.67 -24.92
CA SER A 148 3.94 -24.91 -26.35
C SER A 148 2.52 -25.45 -26.64
N LEU A 149 1.95 -26.24 -25.72
CA LEU A 149 0.60 -26.79 -25.82
C LEU A 149 -0.51 -25.73 -25.67
N LEU A 150 -0.18 -24.52 -25.21
CA LEU A 150 -1.13 -23.38 -25.21
C LEU A 150 -1.48 -22.94 -26.63
N SER A 151 -0.68 -23.30 -27.64
CA SER A 151 -0.98 -23.04 -29.05
C SER A 151 -1.79 -24.16 -29.73
N CYS A 152 -2.04 -25.29 -29.07
CA CYS A 152 -2.70 -26.42 -29.71
C CYS A 152 -4.19 -26.13 -29.99
N GLN A 153 -4.74 -26.74 -31.04
CA GLN A 153 -6.15 -26.55 -31.41
C GLN A 153 -7.11 -27.42 -30.60
N TYR A 154 -6.59 -28.36 -29.81
CA TYR A 154 -7.40 -29.24 -29.00
C TYR A 154 -7.71 -28.61 -27.64
N LEU A 155 -8.85 -27.93 -27.57
CA LEU A 155 -9.27 -27.11 -26.42
C LEU A 155 -9.15 -27.81 -25.05
N PRO A 156 -9.58 -29.07 -24.84
CA PRO A 156 -9.39 -29.76 -23.57
C PRO A 156 -7.92 -29.83 -23.12
N LEU A 157 -7.00 -30.16 -24.04
CA LEU A 157 -5.58 -30.20 -23.73
C LEU A 157 -5.00 -28.80 -23.49
N GLN A 158 -5.43 -27.82 -24.30
CA GLN A 158 -5.04 -26.42 -24.14
C GLN A 158 -5.41 -25.89 -22.75
N THR A 159 -6.64 -26.15 -22.29
CA THR A 159 -7.14 -25.74 -20.97
C THR A 159 -6.35 -26.41 -19.83
N GLU A 160 -6.10 -27.71 -19.92
CA GLU A 160 -5.33 -28.45 -18.90
C GLU A 160 -3.87 -28.00 -18.83
N SER A 161 -3.27 -27.69 -19.98
CA SER A 161 -1.92 -27.13 -20.07
C SER A 161 -1.87 -25.71 -19.49
N MET A 162 -2.86 -24.87 -19.79
CA MET A 162 -2.99 -23.53 -19.22
C MET A 162 -3.11 -23.58 -17.69
N TRP A 163 -3.84 -24.55 -17.16
CA TRP A 163 -3.97 -24.74 -15.72
C TRP A 163 -2.64 -25.17 -15.08
N CYS A 164 -1.86 -26.05 -15.72
CA CYS A 164 -0.50 -26.36 -15.27
C CYS A 164 0.38 -25.10 -15.20
N VAL A 165 0.39 -24.29 -16.26
CA VAL A 165 1.16 -23.03 -16.33
C VAL A 165 0.69 -22.04 -15.25
N LEU A 166 -0.62 -21.92 -15.03
CA LEU A 166 -1.17 -21.13 -13.93
C LEU A 166 -0.63 -21.60 -12.56
N ASN A 167 -0.61 -22.90 -12.30
CA ASN A 167 -0.08 -23.42 -11.04
C ASN A 167 1.42 -23.12 -10.87
N LEU A 168 2.21 -23.19 -11.94
CA LEU A 168 3.63 -22.77 -11.91
C LEU A 168 3.75 -21.27 -11.61
N ALA A 169 2.91 -20.42 -12.19
CA ALA A 169 2.87 -18.98 -11.94
C ALA A 169 2.52 -18.59 -10.49
N THR A 170 1.91 -19.50 -9.72
CA THR A 170 1.66 -19.30 -8.28
C THR A 170 2.88 -19.60 -7.40
N GLY A 171 3.96 -20.12 -7.99
CA GLY A 171 5.16 -20.51 -7.28
C GLY A 171 5.96 -19.35 -6.67
N PRO A 172 7.04 -19.67 -5.93
CA PRO A 172 7.98 -18.67 -5.44
C PRO A 172 8.69 -17.96 -6.60
N SER A 173 9.24 -16.77 -6.34
CA SER A 173 9.76 -15.88 -7.40
C SER A 173 10.87 -16.51 -8.28
N HIS A 174 11.64 -17.48 -7.78
CA HIS A 174 12.61 -18.19 -8.63
C HIS A 174 11.95 -19.11 -9.67
N ILE A 175 10.82 -19.75 -9.34
CA ILE A 175 10.01 -20.54 -10.29
C ILE A 175 9.37 -19.60 -11.32
N VAL A 176 8.78 -18.49 -10.86
CA VAL A 176 8.18 -17.49 -11.76
C VAL A 176 9.24 -16.93 -12.72
N LYS A 177 10.46 -16.65 -12.24
CA LYS A 177 11.56 -16.21 -13.08
C LYS A 177 11.90 -17.23 -14.17
N MET A 178 12.09 -18.50 -13.79
CA MET A 178 12.36 -19.59 -14.75
C MET A 178 11.22 -19.76 -15.79
N LEU A 179 9.97 -19.48 -15.40
CA LEU A 179 8.82 -19.51 -16.29
C LEU A 179 8.81 -18.30 -17.25
N MET A 180 9.21 -17.12 -16.78
CA MET A 180 9.30 -15.89 -17.56
C MET A 180 10.51 -15.86 -18.50
N ASP A 181 11.52 -16.71 -18.28
CA ASP A 181 12.65 -16.93 -19.19
C ASP A 181 12.26 -17.79 -20.43
N GLN A 182 11.01 -18.26 -20.49
CA GLN A 182 10.41 -18.99 -21.62
C GLN A 182 9.39 -18.09 -22.35
N ASP A 183 8.85 -18.56 -23.49
CA ASP A 183 7.89 -17.81 -24.34
C ASP A 183 6.46 -17.69 -23.75
N VAL A 184 6.31 -17.67 -22.42
CA VAL A 184 5.01 -17.68 -21.75
C VAL A 184 4.16 -16.46 -22.12
N ILE A 185 4.76 -15.28 -22.28
CA ILE A 185 4.02 -14.03 -22.57
C ILE A 185 3.34 -14.09 -23.94
N GLU A 186 4.06 -14.52 -24.98
CA GLU A 186 3.51 -14.64 -26.33
C GLU A 186 2.38 -15.69 -26.39
N GLN A 187 2.51 -16.79 -25.63
CA GLN A 187 1.45 -17.78 -25.54
C GLN A 187 0.22 -17.25 -24.79
N LEU A 188 0.40 -16.53 -23.68
CA LEU A 188 -0.71 -15.88 -22.96
C LEU A 188 -1.44 -14.86 -23.86
N LYS A 189 -0.68 -14.08 -24.64
CA LYS A 189 -1.19 -13.11 -25.61
C LYS A 189 -2.06 -13.78 -26.68
N ALA A 190 -1.64 -14.94 -27.17
CA ALA A 190 -2.43 -15.74 -28.11
C ALA A 190 -3.70 -16.30 -27.45
N VAL A 191 -3.59 -16.85 -26.24
CA VAL A 191 -4.74 -17.41 -25.49
C VAL A 191 -5.80 -16.35 -25.19
N LEU A 192 -5.41 -15.10 -24.92
CA LEU A 192 -6.34 -13.97 -24.72
C LEU A 192 -7.23 -13.67 -25.95
N THR A 193 -6.92 -14.22 -27.12
CA THR A 193 -7.76 -14.11 -28.33
C THR A 193 -8.84 -15.19 -28.42
N SER A 194 -8.82 -16.18 -27.52
CA SER A 194 -9.80 -17.27 -27.49
C SER A 194 -11.21 -16.78 -27.15
N ASN A 195 -12.22 -17.51 -27.63
CA ASN A 195 -13.62 -17.30 -27.25
C ASN A 195 -14.08 -18.23 -26.12
N ASN A 196 -13.20 -19.10 -25.59
CA ASN A 196 -13.54 -20.02 -24.51
C ASN A 196 -13.43 -19.33 -23.13
N PRO A 197 -14.53 -19.18 -22.37
CA PRO A 197 -14.51 -18.43 -21.11
C PRO A 197 -13.64 -19.06 -20.02
N GLU A 198 -13.59 -20.39 -19.94
CA GLU A 198 -12.79 -21.11 -18.93
C GLU A 198 -11.29 -20.91 -19.16
N LEU A 199 -10.85 -21.06 -20.41
CA LEU A 199 -9.47 -20.85 -20.82
C LEU A 199 -9.05 -19.38 -20.60
N LEU A 200 -9.91 -18.43 -20.95
CA LEU A 200 -9.67 -17.01 -20.68
C LEU A 200 -9.53 -16.72 -19.18
N GLU A 201 -10.39 -17.32 -18.36
CA GLU A 201 -10.34 -17.17 -16.90
C GLU A 201 -9.01 -17.65 -16.31
N LEU A 202 -8.54 -18.83 -16.75
CA LEU A 202 -7.23 -19.38 -16.35
C LEU A 202 -6.07 -18.51 -16.82
N CYS A 203 -6.13 -18.03 -18.07
CA CYS A 203 -5.10 -17.17 -18.65
C CYS A 203 -4.97 -15.84 -17.88
N VAL A 204 -6.10 -15.17 -17.63
CA VAL A 204 -6.14 -13.91 -16.87
C VAL A 204 -5.65 -14.12 -15.43
N TRP A 205 -6.02 -15.23 -14.79
CA TRP A 205 -5.51 -15.57 -13.46
C TRP A 205 -3.99 -15.80 -13.49
N CYS A 206 -3.47 -16.45 -14.53
CA CYS A 206 -2.03 -16.65 -14.71
C CYS A 206 -1.31 -15.31 -14.83
N ILE A 207 -1.78 -14.41 -15.71
CA ILE A 207 -1.25 -13.06 -15.89
C ILE A 207 -1.24 -12.31 -14.55
N GLY A 208 -2.33 -12.34 -13.80
CA GLY A 208 -2.39 -11.65 -12.50
C GLY A 208 -1.41 -12.21 -11.46
N ASN A 209 -1.13 -13.53 -11.47
CA ASN A 209 -0.12 -14.11 -10.58
C ASN A 209 1.30 -13.68 -10.96
N LEU A 210 1.64 -13.75 -12.25
CA LEU A 210 2.93 -13.34 -12.80
C LEU A 210 3.18 -11.85 -12.57
N ALA A 211 2.21 -10.99 -12.86
CA ALA A 211 2.30 -9.55 -12.63
C ALA A 211 2.42 -9.20 -11.14
N GLY A 212 1.82 -10.01 -10.26
CA GLY A 212 1.89 -9.82 -8.82
C GLY A 212 3.19 -10.32 -8.16
N ASP A 213 4.10 -10.97 -8.90
CA ASP A 213 5.34 -11.52 -8.33
C ASP A 213 6.40 -10.45 -8.08
N SER A 214 6.73 -9.66 -9.11
CA SER A 214 7.78 -8.63 -9.05
C SER A 214 7.49 -7.48 -10.01
N VAL A 215 8.21 -6.37 -9.83
CA VAL A 215 8.15 -5.23 -10.75
C VAL A 215 8.65 -5.60 -12.15
N ASP A 216 9.70 -6.42 -12.27
CA ASP A 216 10.24 -6.88 -13.56
C ASP A 216 9.20 -7.69 -14.35
N THR A 217 8.53 -8.64 -13.68
CA THR A 217 7.52 -9.48 -14.33
C THR A 217 6.26 -8.69 -14.68
N ARG A 218 5.86 -7.74 -13.83
CA ARG A 218 4.79 -6.78 -14.10
C ARG A 218 5.07 -5.98 -15.36
N ASP A 219 6.24 -5.36 -15.48
CA ASP A 219 6.59 -4.47 -16.59
C ASP A 219 6.66 -5.21 -17.92
N LYS A 220 7.11 -6.47 -17.92
CA LYS A 220 7.04 -7.33 -19.11
C LYS A 220 5.60 -7.65 -19.55
N LEU A 221 4.65 -7.65 -18.62
CA LEU A 221 3.23 -7.99 -18.90
C LEU A 221 2.35 -6.77 -19.20
N THR A 222 2.86 -5.53 -19.09
CA THR A 222 2.04 -4.34 -19.35
C THR A 222 1.57 -4.25 -20.80
N GLU A 223 2.26 -4.90 -21.75
CA GLU A 223 1.81 -4.99 -23.14
C GLU A 223 0.47 -5.71 -23.33
N LEU A 224 0.01 -6.48 -22.33
CA LEU A 224 -1.26 -7.20 -22.36
C LEU A 224 -2.45 -6.36 -21.88
N VAL A 225 -2.22 -5.17 -21.31
CA VAL A 225 -3.26 -4.26 -20.81
C VAL A 225 -4.32 -3.90 -21.87
N PRO A 226 -3.98 -3.62 -23.14
CA PRO A 226 -4.99 -3.38 -24.18
C PRO A 226 -5.95 -4.56 -24.35
N GLN A 227 -5.44 -5.80 -24.34
CA GLN A 227 -6.29 -6.99 -24.49
C GLN A 227 -7.17 -7.21 -23.26
N LEU A 228 -6.63 -7.01 -22.04
CA LEU A 228 -7.38 -7.17 -20.80
C LEU A 228 -8.50 -6.13 -20.66
N THR A 229 -8.24 -4.87 -21.02
CA THR A 229 -9.25 -3.81 -20.97
C THR A 229 -10.34 -3.99 -22.02
N GLU A 230 -9.97 -4.50 -23.21
CA GLU A 230 -10.94 -4.88 -24.24
C GLU A 230 -11.78 -6.09 -23.83
N LEU A 231 -11.19 -7.04 -23.09
CA LEU A 231 -11.89 -8.24 -22.61
C LEU A 231 -13.07 -7.91 -21.70
N ILE A 232 -12.94 -6.90 -20.82
CA ILE A 232 -14.03 -6.37 -19.98
C ILE A 232 -15.26 -5.98 -20.81
N LYS A 233 -15.06 -5.48 -22.04
CA LYS A 233 -16.17 -5.09 -22.92
C LYS A 233 -16.83 -6.29 -23.62
N LYS A 234 -16.14 -7.44 -23.70
CA LYS A 234 -16.56 -8.62 -24.46
C LYS A 234 -17.19 -9.72 -23.60
N VAL A 235 -16.76 -9.84 -22.34
CA VAL A 235 -17.24 -10.89 -21.44
C VAL A 235 -18.30 -10.37 -20.48
N SER A 236 -19.14 -11.28 -19.99
CA SER A 236 -20.16 -10.98 -18.98
C SER A 236 -19.55 -10.55 -17.64
N ILE A 237 -20.30 -9.77 -16.88
CA ILE A 237 -19.83 -9.13 -15.63
C ILE A 237 -19.34 -10.15 -14.59
N ASP A 238 -19.91 -11.36 -14.55
CA ASP A 238 -19.49 -12.45 -13.65
C ASP A 238 -18.04 -12.90 -13.88
N LYS A 239 -17.46 -12.58 -15.05
CA LYS A 239 -16.06 -12.89 -15.40
C LYS A 239 -15.09 -11.74 -15.14
N TRP A 240 -15.57 -10.56 -14.76
CA TRP A 240 -14.72 -9.38 -14.61
C TRP A 240 -13.76 -9.47 -13.42
N LYS A 241 -14.13 -10.19 -12.37
CA LYS A 241 -13.39 -10.26 -11.11
C LYS A 241 -11.90 -10.56 -11.30
N ASN A 242 -11.57 -11.62 -12.04
CA ASN A 242 -10.16 -11.99 -12.26
C ASN A 242 -9.44 -10.99 -13.18
N ILE A 243 -10.16 -10.36 -14.12
CA ILE A 243 -9.59 -9.35 -15.02
C ILE A 243 -9.23 -8.08 -14.24
N ILE A 244 -10.14 -7.58 -13.41
CA ILE A 244 -9.93 -6.41 -12.55
C ILE A 244 -8.80 -6.69 -11.57
N TRP A 245 -8.76 -7.89 -10.97
CA TRP A 245 -7.68 -8.31 -10.09
C TRP A 245 -6.31 -8.31 -10.81
N ALA A 246 -6.23 -8.88 -12.02
CA ALA A 246 -5.00 -8.88 -12.82
C ALA A 246 -4.55 -7.45 -13.18
N LEU A 247 -5.47 -6.59 -13.62
CA LEU A 247 -5.20 -5.18 -13.89
C LEU A 247 -4.71 -4.43 -12.63
N SER A 248 -5.25 -4.76 -11.46
CA SER A 248 -4.79 -4.18 -10.19
C SER A 248 -3.33 -4.54 -9.87
N ASN A 249 -2.91 -5.78 -10.17
CA ASN A 249 -1.52 -6.20 -10.00
C ASN A 249 -0.61 -5.53 -11.05
N LEU A 250 -1.10 -5.30 -12.26
CA LEU A 250 -0.37 -4.56 -13.29
C LEU A 250 -0.14 -3.08 -12.90
N CYS A 251 -0.97 -2.51 -12.02
CA CYS A 251 -0.75 -1.16 -11.46
C CYS A 251 0.21 -1.13 -10.26
N ARG A 252 0.56 -2.28 -9.68
CA ARG A 252 1.15 -2.36 -8.34
C ARG A 252 2.68 -2.25 -8.35
N GLY A 253 3.26 -1.64 -7.32
CA GLY A 253 4.71 -1.64 -7.06
C GLY A 253 5.41 -0.38 -7.59
N LYS A 254 6.65 -0.16 -7.14
CA LYS A 254 7.46 1.02 -7.49
C LYS A 254 8.77 0.59 -8.19
N PRO A 255 9.20 1.28 -9.27
CA PRO A 255 8.53 2.41 -9.94
C PRO A 255 7.16 2.05 -10.51
N LEU A 256 6.28 3.04 -10.72
CA LEU A 256 4.95 2.82 -11.29
C LEU A 256 5.05 2.44 -12.79
N PRO A 257 4.07 1.70 -13.35
CA PRO A 257 3.99 1.50 -14.80
C PRO A 257 3.87 2.82 -15.56
N GLU A 258 4.21 2.82 -16.85
CA GLU A 258 4.07 3.98 -17.73
C GLU A 258 2.66 4.58 -17.68
N ARG A 259 2.57 5.91 -17.82
CA ARG A 259 1.31 6.64 -17.60
C ARG A 259 0.26 6.23 -18.63
N GLU A 260 0.67 6.02 -19.87
CA GLU A 260 -0.14 5.56 -21.01
C GLU A 260 -0.82 4.22 -20.69
N ILE A 261 -0.09 3.29 -20.07
CA ILE A 261 -0.64 2.01 -19.63
C ILE A 261 -1.69 2.23 -18.54
N THR A 262 -1.39 3.04 -17.53
CA THR A 262 -2.37 3.33 -16.47
C THR A 262 -3.60 4.07 -16.99
N GLN A 263 -3.48 4.95 -17.97
CA GLN A 263 -4.61 5.64 -18.60
C GLN A 263 -5.56 4.67 -19.33
N GLN A 264 -5.02 3.63 -19.97
CA GLN A 264 -5.87 2.58 -20.55
C GLN A 264 -6.66 1.83 -19.47
N ILE A 265 -6.04 1.51 -18.34
CA ILE A 265 -6.73 0.88 -17.20
C ILE A 265 -7.80 1.83 -16.63
N LEU A 266 -7.48 3.12 -16.49
CA LEU A 266 -8.43 4.14 -16.02
C LEU A 266 -9.67 4.26 -16.92
N SER A 267 -9.54 4.02 -18.23
CA SER A 267 -10.65 4.14 -19.18
C SER A 267 -11.86 3.23 -18.89
N ILE A 268 -11.64 2.10 -18.19
CA ILE A 268 -12.71 1.14 -17.84
C ILE A 268 -13.22 1.31 -16.41
N VAL A 269 -12.55 2.11 -15.57
CA VAL A 269 -12.89 2.31 -14.15
C VAL A 269 -14.32 2.83 -13.96
N PRO A 270 -14.80 3.85 -14.69
CA PRO A 270 -16.18 4.33 -14.50
C PRO A 270 -17.23 3.24 -14.72
N THR A 271 -16.96 2.29 -15.62
CA THR A 271 -17.83 1.14 -15.87
C THR A 271 -17.78 0.15 -14.71
N ILE A 272 -16.58 -0.17 -14.20
CA ILE A 272 -16.41 -1.10 -13.08
C ILE A 272 -17.07 -0.57 -11.81
N LEU A 273 -16.93 0.73 -11.49
CA LEU A 273 -17.49 1.29 -10.25
C LEU A 273 -19.02 1.28 -10.19
N ARG A 274 -19.71 1.04 -11.31
CA ARG A 274 -21.18 0.91 -11.37
C ARG A 274 -21.69 -0.47 -10.98
N ILE A 275 -20.82 -1.49 -10.91
CA ILE A 275 -21.24 -2.84 -10.56
C ILE A 275 -21.37 -2.99 -9.04
N ASN A 276 -22.28 -3.85 -8.60
CA ASN A 276 -22.51 -4.12 -7.18
C ASN A 276 -21.83 -5.43 -6.74
N ASP A 277 -20.53 -5.56 -7.04
CA ASP A 277 -19.69 -6.67 -6.57
C ASP A 277 -18.56 -6.15 -5.70
N GLU A 278 -18.55 -6.56 -4.43
CA GLU A 278 -17.62 -6.03 -3.41
C GLU A 278 -16.16 -6.34 -3.73
N ASP A 279 -15.87 -7.54 -4.24
CA ASP A 279 -14.49 -7.94 -4.53
C ASP A 279 -13.95 -7.16 -5.74
N SER A 280 -14.75 -7.00 -6.79
CA SER A 280 -14.37 -6.17 -7.95
C SER A 280 -14.20 -4.69 -7.59
N LEU A 281 -15.06 -4.14 -6.73
CA LEU A 281 -14.89 -2.77 -6.22
C LEU A 281 -13.61 -2.63 -5.40
N ALA A 282 -13.27 -3.62 -4.57
CA ALA A 282 -12.05 -3.60 -3.77
C ALA A 282 -10.80 -3.61 -4.66
N ASP A 283 -10.72 -4.51 -5.65
CA ASP A 283 -9.59 -4.59 -6.58
C ASP A 283 -9.47 -3.35 -7.48
N CYS A 284 -10.61 -2.79 -7.91
CA CYS A 284 -10.65 -1.52 -8.63
C CYS A 284 -10.12 -0.36 -7.78
N CYS A 285 -10.55 -0.26 -6.51
CA CYS A 285 -10.03 0.74 -5.59
C CYS A 285 -8.54 0.53 -5.28
N TRP A 286 -8.05 -0.72 -5.23
CA TRP A 286 -6.61 -0.98 -5.10
C TRP A 286 -5.85 -0.45 -6.31
N ALA A 287 -6.32 -0.73 -7.54
CA ALA A 287 -5.72 -0.21 -8.75
C ALA A 287 -5.64 1.33 -8.72
N LEU A 288 -6.74 2.01 -8.36
CA LEU A 288 -6.77 3.47 -8.20
C LEU A 288 -5.83 3.95 -7.10
N SER A 289 -5.71 3.23 -5.98
CA SER A 289 -4.80 3.59 -4.90
C SER A 289 -3.33 3.50 -5.31
N TYR A 290 -2.98 2.57 -6.21
CA TYR A 290 -1.62 2.46 -6.74
C TYR A 290 -1.34 3.58 -7.75
N ILE A 291 -2.29 3.88 -8.65
CA ILE A 291 -2.13 4.93 -9.66
C ILE A 291 -2.07 6.32 -9.01
N SER A 292 -2.90 6.58 -8.00
CA SER A 292 -2.95 7.86 -7.27
C SER A 292 -1.74 8.09 -6.36
N ASP A 293 -0.97 7.05 -6.03
CA ASP A 293 0.32 7.18 -5.31
C ASP A 293 1.46 7.58 -6.27
N GLY A 294 1.16 8.57 -7.11
CA GLY A 294 2.03 9.12 -8.14
C GLY A 294 2.07 10.65 -8.06
N ASP A 295 2.45 11.29 -9.16
CA ASP A 295 2.50 12.74 -9.27
C ASP A 295 1.11 13.38 -9.40
N ASN A 296 1.08 14.71 -9.35
CA ASN A 296 -0.16 15.49 -9.51
C ASN A 296 -0.85 15.22 -10.86
N GLN A 297 -0.11 14.79 -11.89
CA GLN A 297 -0.68 14.50 -13.20
C GLN A 297 -1.50 13.20 -13.18
N ARG A 298 -1.02 12.15 -12.48
CA ARG A 298 -1.78 10.91 -12.26
C ARG A 298 -2.98 11.11 -11.35
N ILE A 299 -2.86 11.98 -10.34
CA ILE A 299 -4.01 12.42 -9.55
C ILE A 299 -5.05 13.08 -10.46
N GLN A 300 -4.61 13.96 -11.38
CA GLN A 300 -5.51 14.63 -12.32
C GLN A 300 -6.21 13.64 -13.26
N ASP A 301 -5.51 12.62 -13.76
CA ASP A 301 -6.10 11.58 -14.61
C ASP A 301 -7.28 10.87 -13.92
N ILE A 302 -7.19 10.62 -12.61
CA ILE A 302 -8.27 9.99 -11.84
C ILE A 302 -9.43 10.96 -11.62
N ILE A 303 -9.13 12.24 -11.34
CA ILE A 303 -10.15 13.28 -11.18
C ILE A 303 -10.95 13.46 -12.48
N ASP A 304 -10.27 13.46 -13.63
CA ASP A 304 -10.87 13.69 -14.94
C ASP A 304 -11.84 12.57 -15.38
N LEU A 305 -11.80 11.40 -14.72
CA LEU A 305 -12.80 10.35 -14.89
C LEU A 305 -14.18 10.73 -14.34
N GLY A 306 -14.29 11.75 -13.50
CA GLY A 306 -15.56 12.18 -12.90
C GLY A 306 -16.13 11.19 -11.86
N ILE A 307 -15.28 10.38 -11.23
CA ILE A 307 -15.69 9.29 -10.31
C ILE A 307 -15.64 9.65 -8.82
N LEU A 308 -15.23 10.87 -8.46
CA LEU A 308 -15.01 11.25 -7.05
C LEU A 308 -16.25 11.07 -6.18
N GLU A 309 -17.43 11.47 -6.68
CA GLU A 309 -18.69 11.29 -5.97
C GLU A 309 -19.01 9.81 -5.76
N THR A 310 -18.78 8.98 -6.78
CA THR A 310 -18.95 7.53 -6.69
C THR A 310 -18.03 6.91 -5.63
N LEU A 311 -16.76 7.35 -5.56
CA LEU A 311 -15.83 6.88 -4.52
C LEU A 311 -16.31 7.26 -3.10
N ILE A 312 -16.83 8.48 -2.92
CA ILE A 312 -17.38 8.92 -1.63
C ILE A 312 -18.65 8.15 -1.25
N GLN A 313 -19.50 7.82 -2.22
CA GLN A 313 -20.67 6.96 -2.01
C GLN A 313 -20.27 5.52 -1.63
N ILE A 314 -19.25 4.97 -2.29
CA ILE A 314 -18.70 3.64 -2.00
C ILE A 314 -18.17 3.57 -0.56
N LEU A 315 -17.47 4.61 -0.09
CA LEU A 315 -17.02 4.70 1.30
C LEU A 315 -18.16 4.60 2.33
N GLY A 316 -19.39 4.97 1.95
CA GLY A 316 -20.56 4.91 2.82
C GLY A 316 -21.22 3.53 2.94
N LYS A 317 -20.75 2.51 2.21
CA LYS A 317 -21.38 1.16 2.18
C LYS A 317 -20.95 0.21 3.31
N ASP A 318 -20.15 0.68 4.28
CA ASP A 318 -19.66 -0.10 5.44
C ASP A 318 -18.98 -1.44 5.10
N SER A 319 -18.33 -1.54 3.93
CA SER A 319 -17.53 -2.71 3.54
C SER A 319 -16.05 -2.49 3.86
N GLU A 320 -15.51 -3.26 4.82
CA GLU A 320 -14.09 -3.14 5.19
C GLU A 320 -13.12 -3.44 4.04
N LYS A 321 -13.50 -4.38 3.16
CA LYS A 321 -12.68 -4.76 2.00
C LYS A 321 -12.47 -3.58 1.06
N VAL A 322 -13.49 -2.74 0.92
CA VAL A 322 -13.48 -1.60 0.00
C VAL A 322 -13.07 -0.30 0.71
N THR A 323 -13.40 -0.12 2.00
CA THR A 323 -13.13 1.12 2.75
C THR A 323 -11.66 1.49 2.71
N ILE A 324 -10.74 0.55 3.00
CA ILE A 324 -9.30 0.85 3.05
C ILE A 324 -8.76 1.31 1.69
N PRO A 325 -8.90 0.54 0.58
CA PRO A 325 -8.36 0.98 -0.71
C PRO A 325 -9.06 2.23 -1.25
N CYS A 326 -10.36 2.41 -0.99
CA CYS A 326 -11.09 3.60 -1.42
C CYS A 326 -10.65 4.84 -0.63
N LEU A 327 -10.51 4.74 0.70
CA LEU A 327 -10.01 5.82 1.55
C LEU A 327 -8.57 6.15 1.21
N ARG A 328 -7.74 5.15 0.91
CA ARG A 328 -6.38 5.37 0.42
C ARG A 328 -6.36 6.13 -0.90
N THR A 329 -7.23 5.78 -1.85
CA THR A 329 -7.34 6.48 -3.14
C THR A 329 -7.66 7.96 -2.94
N LEU A 330 -8.71 8.27 -2.16
CA LEU A 330 -9.09 9.65 -1.87
C LEU A 330 -8.03 10.39 -1.03
N GLY A 331 -7.41 9.68 -0.09
CA GLY A 331 -6.30 10.17 0.72
C GLY A 331 -5.06 10.53 -0.11
N ASN A 332 -4.75 9.75 -1.14
CA ASN A 332 -3.70 10.06 -2.11
C ASN A 332 -4.09 11.28 -2.97
N ILE A 333 -5.34 11.40 -3.41
CA ILE A 333 -5.80 12.56 -4.20
C ILE A 333 -5.61 13.87 -3.43
N VAL A 334 -5.89 13.89 -2.12
CA VAL A 334 -5.69 15.09 -1.28
C VAL A 334 -4.22 15.37 -0.93
N THR A 335 -3.26 14.54 -1.37
CA THR A 335 -1.82 14.89 -1.36
C THR A 335 -1.42 15.78 -2.53
N GLY A 336 -2.30 15.91 -3.53
CA GLY A 336 -2.10 16.77 -4.69
C GLY A 336 -2.12 18.26 -4.35
N ASN A 337 -2.26 19.09 -5.37
CA ASN A 337 -2.31 20.54 -5.18
C ASN A 337 -3.61 21.00 -4.49
N GLU A 338 -3.70 22.30 -4.20
CA GLU A 338 -4.85 22.89 -3.52
C GLU A 338 -6.16 22.68 -4.28
N ASP A 339 -6.17 22.86 -5.61
CA ASP A 339 -7.35 22.67 -6.46
C ASP A 339 -7.84 21.21 -6.46
N GLN A 340 -6.91 20.26 -6.58
CA GLN A 340 -7.21 18.83 -6.55
C GLN A 340 -7.80 18.41 -5.20
N THR A 341 -7.21 18.92 -4.11
CA THR A 341 -7.75 18.73 -2.76
C THR A 341 -9.17 19.31 -2.68
N GLN A 342 -9.38 20.53 -3.18
CA GLN A 342 -10.66 21.23 -3.10
C GLN A 342 -11.79 20.51 -3.85
N LYS A 343 -11.50 19.89 -5.00
CA LYS A 343 -12.48 19.08 -5.75
C LYS A 343 -13.07 17.96 -4.91
N VAL A 344 -12.27 17.30 -4.07
CA VAL A 344 -12.73 16.23 -3.17
C VAL A 344 -13.50 16.82 -1.97
N LEU A 345 -13.01 17.92 -1.40
CA LEU A 345 -13.65 18.59 -0.25
C LEU A 345 -15.05 19.12 -0.58
N ASN A 346 -15.24 19.66 -1.79
CA ASN A 346 -16.54 20.18 -2.26
C ASN A 346 -17.65 19.10 -2.30
N LEU A 347 -17.29 17.82 -2.24
CA LEU A 347 -18.21 16.69 -2.23
C LEU A 347 -18.55 16.18 -0.82
N GLY A 348 -18.24 16.96 0.24
CA GLY A 348 -18.54 16.58 1.63
C GLY A 348 -17.62 15.49 2.17
N PHE A 349 -16.38 15.40 1.67
CA PHE A 349 -15.46 14.33 2.06
C PHE A 349 -15.07 14.38 3.55
N VAL A 350 -15.03 15.57 4.17
CA VAL A 350 -14.71 15.75 5.59
C VAL A 350 -15.76 15.07 6.49
N ASP A 351 -17.04 15.19 6.16
CA ASP A 351 -18.13 14.51 6.87
C ASP A 351 -17.93 12.99 6.84
N ARG A 352 -17.51 12.46 5.68
CA ARG A 352 -17.22 11.03 5.50
C ARG A 352 -15.99 10.59 6.30
N ILE A 353 -14.93 11.38 6.34
CA ILE A 353 -13.74 11.07 7.15
C ILE A 353 -14.09 11.04 8.64
N ALA A 354 -14.95 11.95 9.09
CA ALA A 354 -15.37 12.06 10.49
C ALA A 354 -15.91 10.72 11.03
N THR A 355 -16.68 9.97 10.23
CA THR A 355 -17.23 8.68 10.64
C THR A 355 -16.15 7.61 10.87
N PHE A 356 -14.97 7.78 10.27
CA PHE A 356 -13.86 6.84 10.40
C PHE A 356 -12.93 7.13 11.59
N LEU A 357 -12.89 8.38 12.08
CA LEU A 357 -12.10 8.74 13.26
C LEU A 357 -12.60 8.05 14.53
N ILE A 358 -13.90 7.79 14.60
CA ILE A 358 -14.55 7.06 15.70
C ILE A 358 -14.53 5.53 15.50
N SER A 359 -13.91 5.04 14.43
CA SER A 359 -13.84 3.61 14.15
C SER A 359 -13.03 2.87 15.21
N LYS A 360 -13.52 1.69 15.62
CA LYS A 360 -12.79 0.76 16.49
C LYS A 360 -11.58 0.13 15.79
N LYS A 361 -11.50 0.22 14.46
CA LYS A 361 -10.41 -0.37 13.67
C LYS A 361 -9.28 0.63 13.54
N VAL A 362 -8.17 0.33 14.22
CA VAL A 362 -6.92 1.12 14.19
C VAL A 362 -6.47 1.42 12.76
N SER A 363 -6.55 0.45 11.85
CA SER A 363 -6.14 0.66 10.45
C SER A 363 -6.97 1.74 9.75
N ILE A 364 -8.30 1.74 9.92
CA ILE A 364 -9.19 2.73 9.28
C ILE A 364 -8.99 4.09 9.95
N LYS A 365 -8.97 4.14 11.28
CA LYS A 365 -8.73 5.37 12.05
C LYS A 365 -7.41 6.03 11.64
N ARG A 366 -6.33 5.24 11.48
CA ARG A 366 -5.03 5.73 11.03
C ARG A 366 -5.09 6.32 9.63
N GLU A 367 -5.72 5.65 8.66
CA GLU A 367 -5.87 6.18 7.30
C GLU A 367 -6.71 7.45 7.24
N ALA A 368 -7.73 7.55 8.10
CA ALA A 368 -8.57 8.74 8.22
C ALA A 368 -7.77 9.94 8.76
N LEU A 369 -6.98 9.74 9.82
CA LEU A 369 -6.09 10.78 10.37
C LEU A 369 -5.00 11.17 9.37
N TRP A 370 -4.39 10.20 8.70
CA TRP A 370 -3.42 10.47 7.63
C TRP A 370 -4.04 11.34 6.53
N THR A 371 -5.27 11.03 6.11
CA THR A 371 -6.03 11.81 5.13
C THR A 371 -6.30 13.23 5.63
N LEU A 372 -6.77 13.41 6.87
CA LEU A 372 -6.96 14.74 7.47
C LEU A 372 -5.66 15.55 7.50
N SER A 373 -4.54 14.91 7.83
CA SER A 373 -3.25 15.61 7.88
C SER A 373 -2.82 16.17 6.52
N ASN A 374 -3.20 15.53 5.41
CA ASN A 374 -2.94 16.05 4.07
C ASN A 374 -3.86 17.22 3.71
N ILE A 375 -5.09 17.22 4.23
CA ILE A 375 -6.03 18.35 4.09
C ILE A 375 -5.53 19.55 4.89
N THR A 376 -5.10 19.35 6.14
CA THR A 376 -4.56 20.43 7.01
C THR A 376 -3.17 20.91 6.60
N ALA A 377 -2.52 20.25 5.64
CA ALA A 377 -1.32 20.76 4.98
C ALA A 377 -1.64 21.68 3.78
N GLY A 378 -2.92 21.98 3.54
CA GLY A 378 -3.40 22.81 2.43
C GLY A 378 -3.42 24.31 2.73
N SER A 379 -4.25 25.02 1.97
CA SER A 379 -4.47 26.46 2.17
C SER A 379 -5.19 26.76 3.49
N ASP A 380 -5.12 28.01 3.94
CA ASP A 380 -5.85 28.48 5.13
C ASP A 380 -7.36 28.17 5.07
N GLU A 381 -7.97 28.18 3.88
CA GLU A 381 -9.37 27.80 3.66
C GLU A 381 -9.60 26.31 3.96
N GLN A 382 -8.69 25.44 3.50
CA GLN A 382 -8.74 23.99 3.74
C GLN A 382 -8.48 23.64 5.20
N ILE A 383 -7.54 24.35 5.85
CA ILE A 383 -7.28 24.26 7.28
C ILE A 383 -8.53 24.68 8.06
N ASN A 384 -9.09 25.84 7.74
CA ASN A 384 -10.28 26.37 8.42
C ASN A 384 -11.49 25.44 8.28
N LEU A 385 -11.66 24.79 7.12
CA LEU A 385 -12.70 23.79 6.90
C LEU A 385 -12.59 22.66 7.93
N VAL A 386 -11.39 22.11 8.14
CA VAL A 386 -11.16 21.05 9.13
C VAL A 386 -11.32 21.57 10.56
N LEU A 387 -10.70 22.70 10.91
CA LEU A 387 -10.74 23.26 12.27
C LEU A 387 -12.15 23.74 12.68
N SER A 388 -13.01 24.04 11.72
CA SER A 388 -14.41 24.41 11.99
C SER A 388 -15.36 23.21 11.99
N HIS A 389 -14.90 22.04 11.56
CA HIS A 389 -15.71 20.83 11.51
C HIS A 389 -15.60 20.04 12.82
N PRO A 390 -16.70 19.45 13.36
CA PRO A 390 -16.67 18.70 14.62
C PRO A 390 -15.67 17.54 14.70
N CYS A 391 -15.24 17.00 13.55
CA CYS A 391 -14.27 15.91 13.47
C CYS A 391 -12.91 16.28 14.09
N VAL A 392 -12.56 17.57 14.16
CA VAL A 392 -11.30 18.01 14.76
C VAL A 392 -11.23 17.66 16.24
N ILE A 393 -12.36 17.64 16.96
CA ILE A 393 -12.41 17.25 18.37
C ILE A 393 -11.95 15.80 18.51
N SER A 394 -12.46 14.90 17.66
CA SER A 394 -12.02 13.49 17.63
C SER A 394 -10.55 13.35 17.24
N ALA A 395 -10.04 14.19 16.33
CA ALA A 395 -8.62 14.20 15.99
C ALA A 395 -7.73 14.66 17.16
N VAL A 396 -8.15 15.68 17.92
CA VAL A 396 -7.47 16.13 19.14
C VAL A 396 -7.51 15.06 20.23
N GLU A 397 -8.65 14.39 20.43
CA GLU A 397 -8.75 13.26 21.36
C GLU A 397 -7.81 12.11 21.00
N CYS A 398 -7.55 11.88 19.70
CA CYS A 398 -6.60 10.87 19.24
C CYS A 398 -5.14 11.15 19.64
N LEU A 399 -4.78 12.37 20.09
CA LEU A 399 -3.47 12.64 20.70
C LEU A 399 -3.26 11.87 22.02
N LYS A 400 -4.35 11.44 22.67
CA LYS A 400 -4.33 10.62 23.89
C LYS A 400 -4.41 9.12 23.61
N ASP A 401 -4.56 8.71 22.34
CA ASP A 401 -4.73 7.29 22.00
C ASP A 401 -3.49 6.47 22.44
N PRO A 402 -3.67 5.29 23.05
CA PRO A 402 -2.55 4.44 23.46
C PRO A 402 -1.75 3.90 22.26
N ASP A 403 -2.36 3.81 21.07
CA ASP A 403 -1.67 3.40 19.86
C ASP A 403 -0.81 4.54 19.32
N PHE A 404 0.51 4.32 19.29
CA PHE A 404 1.48 5.31 18.83
C PHE A 404 1.26 5.74 17.37
N GLU A 405 0.82 4.83 16.49
CA GLU A 405 0.57 5.17 15.09
C GLU A 405 -0.65 6.09 14.94
N ILE A 406 -1.69 5.90 15.77
CA ILE A 406 -2.84 6.82 15.82
C ILE A 406 -2.42 8.19 16.36
N LYS A 407 -1.72 8.20 17.50
CA LYS A 407 -1.23 9.43 18.13
C LYS A 407 -0.36 10.25 17.18
N LYS A 408 0.52 9.58 16.43
CA LYS A 408 1.40 10.21 15.43
C LYS A 408 0.62 10.88 14.31
N GLU A 409 -0.36 10.21 13.69
CA GLU A 409 -1.14 10.83 12.60
C GLU A 409 -2.08 11.94 13.10
N ALA A 410 -2.57 11.83 14.33
CA ALA A 410 -3.27 12.94 15.00
C ALA A 410 -2.36 14.16 15.20
N LEU A 411 -1.12 13.95 15.69
CA LEU A 411 -0.14 15.01 15.82
C LEU A 411 0.16 15.69 14.48
N TRP A 412 0.32 14.92 13.40
CA TRP A 412 0.50 15.49 12.06
C TRP A 412 -0.68 16.36 11.64
N THR A 413 -1.90 15.92 11.92
CA THR A 413 -3.12 16.68 11.60
C THR A 413 -3.12 18.04 12.27
N ILE A 414 -2.80 18.08 13.58
CA ILE A 414 -2.79 19.32 14.37
C ILE A 414 -1.57 20.19 14.05
N SER A 415 -0.38 19.60 13.95
CA SER A 415 0.86 20.33 13.63
C SER A 415 0.78 21.01 12.26
N ASN A 416 0.23 20.35 11.25
CA ASN A 416 0.03 20.96 9.93
C ASN A 416 -0.91 22.18 10.00
N ALA A 417 -1.96 22.12 10.81
CA ALA A 417 -2.88 23.26 10.99
C ALA A 417 -2.19 24.49 11.63
N THR A 418 -1.14 24.30 12.44
CA THR A 418 -0.36 25.42 13.02
C THR A 418 0.48 26.19 11.98
N HIS A 419 0.62 25.66 10.76
CA HIS A 419 1.33 26.33 9.67
C HIS A 419 0.42 27.28 8.86
N ALA A 420 -0.84 27.46 9.27
CA ALA A 420 -1.73 28.44 8.64
C ALA A 420 -1.09 29.83 8.63
N LYS A 421 -1.29 30.59 7.56
CA LYS A 421 -0.77 31.96 7.44
C LYS A 421 -1.52 32.90 8.38
N SER A 422 -2.80 32.64 8.63
CA SER A 422 -3.64 33.39 9.54
C SER A 422 -3.36 33.04 11.02
N PRO A 423 -2.89 33.99 11.85
CA PRO A 423 -2.69 33.75 13.27
C PRO A 423 -3.97 33.31 14.00
N SER A 424 -5.14 33.79 13.59
CA SER A 424 -6.41 33.39 14.21
C SER A 424 -6.75 31.91 13.99
N LEU A 425 -6.39 31.35 12.83
CA LEU A 425 -6.55 29.92 12.57
C LEU A 425 -5.58 29.09 13.41
N VAL A 426 -4.34 29.56 13.57
CA VAL A 426 -3.34 28.92 14.43
C VAL A 426 -3.82 28.92 15.89
N LEU A 427 -4.33 30.05 16.40
CA LEU A 427 -4.86 30.17 17.76
C LEU A 427 -6.10 29.30 18.02
N LYS A 428 -6.92 29.04 16.99
CA LYS A 428 -8.08 28.12 17.10
C LYS A 428 -7.67 26.71 17.56
N VAL A 429 -6.44 26.26 17.29
CA VAL A 429 -5.91 24.98 17.80
C VAL A 429 -5.87 24.96 19.33
N ILE A 430 -5.64 26.10 19.98
CA ILE A 430 -5.65 26.25 21.45
C ILE A 430 -7.09 26.17 21.97
N GLU A 431 -8.04 26.83 21.30
CA GLU A 431 -9.46 26.80 21.65
C GLU A 431 -10.04 25.38 21.60
N LEU A 432 -9.54 24.57 20.67
CA LEU A 432 -9.90 23.16 20.50
C LEU A 432 -9.28 22.23 21.56
N GLY A 433 -8.49 22.76 22.50
CA GLY A 433 -7.91 22.00 23.61
C GLY A 433 -6.69 21.16 23.23
N ALA A 434 -6.07 21.39 22.07
CA ALA A 434 -4.91 20.62 21.65
C ALA A 434 -3.63 21.02 22.40
N PHE A 435 -3.54 22.26 22.90
CA PHE A 435 -2.28 22.81 23.44
C PHE A 435 -1.71 22.04 24.64
N PRO A 436 -2.50 21.70 25.68
CA PRO A 436 -2.03 20.81 26.75
C PRO A 436 -1.55 19.44 26.24
N LEU A 437 -2.20 18.90 25.22
CA LEU A 437 -1.85 17.58 24.68
C LEU A 437 -0.57 17.61 23.86
N LEU A 438 -0.28 18.72 23.18
CA LEU A 438 1.01 18.95 22.55
C LEU A 438 2.11 19.06 23.62
N CYS A 439 1.84 19.71 24.75
CA CYS A 439 2.76 19.75 25.89
C CYS A 439 3.03 18.35 26.47
N ASP A 440 2.00 17.49 26.58
CA ASP A 440 2.16 16.09 27.03
C ASP A 440 3.03 15.26 26.08
N ILE A 441 3.03 15.57 24.78
CA ILE A 441 3.85 14.87 23.77
C ILE A 441 5.35 15.20 23.92
N LEU A 442 5.73 16.30 24.59
CA LEU A 442 7.14 16.61 24.87
C LEU A 442 7.83 15.57 25.76
N ASP A 443 7.07 14.76 26.51
CA ASP A 443 7.60 13.66 27.34
C ASP A 443 8.00 12.42 26.50
N MET A 444 7.72 12.43 25.20
CA MET A 444 7.99 11.30 24.31
C MET A 444 9.46 11.23 23.89
N LYS A 445 10.01 10.02 23.80
CA LYS A 445 11.43 9.79 23.46
C LYS A 445 11.76 9.89 21.97
N ASP A 446 10.76 9.83 21.09
CA ASP A 446 10.99 9.82 19.65
C ASP A 446 11.41 11.22 19.18
N SER A 447 12.68 11.36 18.77
CA SER A 447 13.22 12.66 18.42
C SER A 447 12.54 13.33 17.22
N LYS A 448 11.94 12.55 16.31
CA LYS A 448 11.25 13.10 15.14
C LYS A 448 9.90 13.67 15.55
N ILE A 449 9.20 12.97 16.43
CA ILE A 449 7.95 13.46 17.04
C ILE A 449 8.20 14.73 17.84
N LEU A 450 9.28 14.75 18.64
CA LEU A 450 9.68 15.93 19.41
C LEU A 450 9.90 17.16 18.53
N LEU A 451 10.61 17.02 17.41
CA LEU A 451 10.82 18.15 16.48
C LEU A 451 9.51 18.67 15.87
N VAL A 452 8.58 17.78 15.53
CA VAL A 452 7.27 18.16 14.98
C VAL A 452 6.42 18.91 16.00
N VAL A 453 6.41 18.44 17.26
CA VAL A 453 5.63 19.10 18.31
C VAL A 453 6.27 20.42 18.75
N LEU A 454 7.60 20.51 18.81
CA LEU A 454 8.31 21.75 19.11
C LEU A 454 8.04 22.81 18.05
N GLU A 455 8.02 22.45 16.77
CA GLU A 455 7.66 23.38 15.70
C GLU A 455 6.19 23.82 15.81
N ALA A 456 5.27 22.90 16.12
CA ALA A 456 3.87 23.24 16.33
C ALA A 456 3.68 24.22 17.51
N ILE A 457 4.38 23.99 18.62
CA ILE A 457 4.36 24.88 19.79
C ILE A 457 4.96 26.25 19.42
N ASN A 458 6.07 26.27 18.70
CA ASN A 458 6.69 27.53 18.24
C ASN A 458 5.73 28.37 17.38
N ASN A 459 5.03 27.72 16.44
CA ASN A 459 4.02 28.38 15.61
C ASN A 459 2.86 28.96 16.45
N LEU A 460 2.40 28.24 17.47
CA LEU A 460 1.39 28.73 18.41
C LEU A 460 1.88 29.96 19.19
N LEU A 461 3.11 29.91 19.71
CA LEU A 461 3.72 31.03 20.44
C LEU A 461 3.89 32.26 19.54
N ARG A 462 4.36 32.09 18.31
CA ARG A 462 4.46 33.15 17.30
C ARG A 462 3.09 33.75 16.94
N ALA A 463 2.06 32.92 16.78
CA ALA A 463 0.71 33.40 16.52
C ALA A 463 0.16 34.23 17.69
N GLY A 464 0.47 33.84 18.93
CA GLY A 464 0.22 34.64 20.12
C GLY A 464 0.87 36.03 20.02
N ASN A 465 2.19 36.09 19.76
CA ASN A 465 2.90 37.36 19.59
C ASN A 465 2.25 38.26 18.52
N ALA A 466 1.84 37.68 17.38
CA ALA A 466 1.23 38.43 16.28
C ALA A 466 -0.16 39.00 16.64
N ALA A 467 -0.96 38.28 17.44
CA ALA A 467 -2.31 38.71 17.82
C ALA A 467 -2.31 39.88 18.82
N PHE A 468 -1.28 40.01 19.66
CA PHE A 468 -1.20 41.05 20.70
C PHE A 468 -0.31 42.25 20.31
N SER A 469 0.31 42.23 19.13
CA SER A 469 1.14 43.35 18.64
C SER A 469 0.33 44.59 18.22
N SER A 470 -1.02 44.51 18.16
CA SER A 470 -1.89 45.61 17.71
C SER A 470 -2.48 46.48 18.82
N ASP A 471 -2.53 46.01 20.08
CA ASP A 471 -3.06 46.78 21.22
C ASP A 471 -1.92 47.31 22.10
N GLN A 472 -1.78 48.64 22.16
CA GLN A 472 -0.62 49.34 22.75
C GLN A 472 -0.47 49.24 24.28
N GLU A 473 -1.36 48.53 25.00
CA GLU A 473 -1.39 48.58 26.48
C GLU A 473 -1.11 47.26 27.21
N VAL A 474 -0.99 46.10 26.54
CA VAL A 474 -0.61 44.83 27.22
C VAL A 474 0.43 44.06 26.41
N LYS A 475 1.69 44.07 26.89
CA LYS A 475 2.88 43.51 26.24
C LYS A 475 3.15 42.01 26.49
N ASN A 476 2.18 41.25 26.98
CA ASN A 476 2.43 39.86 27.36
C ASN A 476 1.71 38.90 26.41
N ASN A 477 2.47 37.98 25.81
CA ASN A 477 1.92 36.91 24.99
C ASN A 477 1.14 35.92 25.86
N GLU A 478 -0.20 35.98 25.82
CA GLU A 478 -1.06 35.09 26.60
C GLU A 478 -0.85 33.61 26.26
N VAL A 479 -0.43 33.29 25.04
CA VAL A 479 -0.09 31.90 24.65
C VAL A 479 1.17 31.44 25.35
N ALA A 480 2.17 32.30 25.49
CA ALA A 480 3.41 31.99 26.22
C ALA A 480 3.16 31.81 27.72
N LEU A 481 2.30 32.65 28.32
CA LEU A 481 1.86 32.48 29.71
C LEU A 481 1.11 31.16 29.90
N LYS A 482 0.16 30.86 28.99
CA LYS A 482 -0.58 29.61 29.03
C LYS A 482 0.33 28.38 28.86
N PHE A 483 1.39 28.49 28.05
CA PHE A 483 2.37 27.42 27.88
C PHE A 483 3.15 27.13 29.17
N ASP A 484 3.49 28.18 29.92
CA ASP A 484 4.11 28.05 31.24
C ASP A 484 3.13 27.42 32.26
N GLU A 485 1.88 27.91 32.31
CA GLU A 485 0.83 27.39 33.21
C GLU A 485 0.54 25.89 33.04
N ILE A 486 0.66 25.36 31.81
CA ILE A 486 0.49 23.92 31.52
C ILE A 486 1.77 23.11 31.71
N GLY A 487 2.82 23.69 32.32
CA GLY A 487 4.11 23.05 32.61
C GLY A 487 5.02 22.89 31.40
N GLY A 488 4.73 23.57 30.28
CA GLY A 488 5.50 23.46 29.04
C GLY A 488 6.92 24.01 29.16
N LEU A 489 7.11 25.07 29.94
CA LEU A 489 8.42 25.68 30.14
C LEU A 489 9.38 24.73 30.87
N SER A 490 8.93 24.08 31.95
CA SER A 490 9.71 23.07 32.67
C SER A 490 10.11 21.90 31.78
N LYS A 491 9.21 21.43 30.91
CA LYS A 491 9.53 20.37 29.93
C LYS A 491 10.55 20.83 28.89
N MET A 492 10.50 22.10 28.46
CA MET A 492 11.51 22.66 27.57
C MET A 492 12.87 22.73 28.26
N GLU A 493 12.94 23.12 29.54
CA GLU A 493 14.18 23.11 30.32
C GLU A 493 14.79 21.71 30.39
N GLU A 494 13.99 20.68 30.69
CA GLU A 494 14.45 19.28 30.68
C GLU A 494 14.98 18.84 29.30
N LEU A 495 14.33 19.29 28.21
CA LEU A 495 14.75 18.96 26.84
C LEU A 495 16.06 19.65 26.42
N GLN A 496 16.59 20.62 27.18
CA GLN A 496 17.92 21.17 26.93
C GLN A 496 19.03 20.13 27.15
N GLU A 497 18.79 19.13 28.02
CA GLU A 497 19.74 18.03 28.26
C GLU A 497 19.60 16.89 27.23
N HIS A 498 18.70 17.02 26.25
CA HIS A 498 18.41 15.96 25.29
C HIS A 498 19.62 15.64 24.40
N PRO A 499 20.01 14.35 24.21
CA PRO A 499 21.23 13.96 23.50
C PRO A 499 21.23 14.32 22.00
N ASN A 500 20.06 14.54 21.42
CA ASN A 500 19.93 14.99 20.03
C ASN A 500 20.12 16.51 19.93
N THR A 501 21.23 16.93 19.33
CA THR A 501 21.59 18.34 19.16
C THR A 501 20.56 19.16 18.38
N LYS A 502 19.74 18.55 17.52
CA LYS A 502 18.67 19.28 16.80
C LYS A 502 17.55 19.69 17.75
N ILE A 503 17.21 18.84 18.71
CA ILE A 503 16.20 19.14 19.73
C ILE A 503 16.71 20.23 20.64
N TYR A 504 17.92 20.08 21.18
CA TYR A 504 18.57 21.11 21.99
C TYR A 504 18.55 22.48 21.30
N LYS A 505 19.02 22.56 20.05
CA LYS A 505 19.04 23.83 19.30
C LYS A 505 17.65 24.42 19.13
N LYS A 506 16.64 23.59 18.83
CA LYS A 506 15.27 24.06 18.62
C LYS A 506 14.63 24.55 19.91
N VAL A 507 14.89 23.89 21.03
CA VAL A 507 14.43 24.31 22.36
C VAL A 507 15.04 25.66 22.74
N ILE A 508 16.36 25.82 22.58
CA ILE A 508 17.03 27.09 22.86
C ILE A 508 16.49 28.22 21.97
N GLU A 509 16.29 27.96 20.67
CA GLU A 509 15.67 28.92 19.74
C GLU A 509 14.30 29.39 20.25
N ILE A 510 13.43 28.46 20.64
CA ILE A 510 12.07 28.79 21.12
C ILE A 510 12.12 29.57 22.44
N MET A 511 12.98 29.14 23.38
CA MET A 511 13.10 29.80 24.68
C MET A 511 13.66 31.22 24.55
N ASP A 512 14.69 31.42 23.72
CA ASP A 512 15.26 32.73 23.44
C ASP A 512 14.25 33.66 22.76
N GLU A 513 13.54 33.16 21.74
CA GLU A 513 12.55 33.95 20.98
C GLU A 513 11.35 34.40 21.83
N HIS A 514 10.88 33.58 22.78
CA HIS A 514 9.61 33.83 23.46
C HIS A 514 9.71 34.18 24.94
N TYR A 515 10.79 33.78 25.63
CA TYR A 515 10.95 33.97 27.08
C TYR A 515 12.16 34.83 27.42
N GLY A 516 13.10 35.02 26.48
CA GLY A 516 14.33 35.78 26.68
C GLY A 516 15.23 35.10 27.71
N LEU A 517 16.26 34.38 27.26
CA LEU A 517 17.25 33.86 28.19
C LEU A 517 17.96 35.05 28.83
N ILE A 518 17.76 35.25 30.13
CA ILE A 518 18.65 36.08 30.96
C ILE A 518 20.02 35.41 30.84
N GLU A 519 20.95 36.04 30.10
CA GLU A 519 22.37 35.73 30.25
C GLU A 519 22.67 35.87 31.74
N VAL A 520 22.87 34.74 32.43
CA VAL A 520 23.49 34.76 33.76
C VAL A 520 24.92 35.21 33.49
N THR A 521 25.15 36.52 33.50
CA THR A 521 26.51 37.06 33.54
C THR A 521 27.12 36.54 34.83
N ASP A 522 28.07 35.63 34.69
CA ASP A 522 28.83 35.06 35.78
C ASP A 522 29.67 36.19 36.41
N GLU A 523 29.09 36.96 37.34
CA GLU A 523 29.77 38.06 38.06
C GLU A 523 30.86 37.56 39.04
N ASN A 524 31.30 36.30 38.91
CA ASN A 524 32.28 35.67 39.81
C ASN A 524 33.54 35.15 39.10
N GLU A 525 33.97 35.74 37.98
CA GLU A 525 35.37 35.57 37.53
C GLU A 525 36.32 36.57 38.24
N PRO A 526 37.37 36.11 38.93
CA PRO A 526 38.37 37.00 39.51
C PRO A 526 39.18 37.68 38.39
N PRO A 527 39.58 38.95 38.55
CA PRO A 527 40.23 39.71 37.49
C PRO A 527 41.59 39.09 37.12
N GLN A 528 41.76 38.73 35.84
CA GLN A 528 43.04 38.25 35.32
C GLN A 528 44.10 39.36 35.31
N PRO A 529 45.38 39.03 35.59
CA PRO A 529 46.45 40.02 35.69
C PRO A 529 46.85 40.60 34.33
N GLN A 530 46.81 41.92 34.22
CA GLN A 530 47.29 42.69 33.07
C GLN A 530 48.79 42.43 32.84
N ARG A 531 49.14 41.86 31.67
CA ARG A 531 50.52 41.87 31.17
C ARG A 531 50.81 43.23 30.53
N PHE A 532 51.65 44.02 31.16
CA PHE A 532 52.27 45.20 30.55
C PHE A 532 53.35 44.75 29.56
N SER A 533 53.23 45.14 28.29
CA SER A 533 54.36 45.16 27.36
C SER A 533 55.03 46.53 27.41
N PHE A 534 56.30 46.58 27.79
CA PHE A 534 57.15 47.74 27.53
C PHE A 534 57.96 47.45 26.25
N ASN A 535 58.00 48.45 25.36
CA ASN A 535 58.83 48.49 24.15
C ASN A 535 60.32 48.36 24.46
#